data_AF-A0A7K1K2W9-F1
#
_entry.id   AF-A0A7K1K2W9-F1
#
_cell.length_a   1.000
_cell.length_b   1.000
_cell.length_c   1.000
_cell.angle_alpha   90.00
_cell.angle_beta   90.00
_cell.angle_gamma   90.00
#
_symmetry.space_group_name_H-M   'P 1'
#
loop_
_entity.id
_entity.type
_entity.pdbx_description
1 polymer ?
#
loop_
_entity_poly.entity_id
_entity_poly.type
_entity_poly.pdbx_seq_one_letter_code
_entity_poly.pdbx_strand_id
1 'polypeptide(L)'
;MGPDEYCQLLARALAAHSEQAASRLQAIVASLPEAAIGIEVGVFADQDGEGTFDVSVALAGPDSYVLNQAITAHRELFTFNHDNTAEIDLPMFASRGAGFCVQDVIVDAAADWVESLWSAGIGDRSQVGCVISGDEDYGTTTPRSPGGLGSRAAGGA
;
A
#
# COMPACT_ATOMS: atom_id res chain seq x y z
N MET A 1 4.45 10.10 -23.06
CA MET A 1 4.01 10.28 -21.66
C MET A 1 5.21 10.55 -20.79
N GLY A 2 5.10 11.51 -19.87
CA GLY A 2 6.11 11.80 -18.85
C GLY A 2 5.72 11.26 -17.47
N PRO A 3 6.62 11.33 -16.47
CA PRO A 3 6.37 10.81 -15.12
C PRO A 3 5.16 11.47 -14.44
N ASP A 4 5.00 12.80 -14.56
CA ASP A 4 3.88 13.53 -13.93
C ASP A 4 2.52 13.12 -14.52
N GLU A 5 2.46 12.90 -15.83
CA GLU A 5 1.25 12.47 -16.52
C GLU A 5 0.87 11.05 -16.10
N TYR A 6 1.87 10.16 -16.00
CA TYR A 6 1.65 8.80 -15.51
C TYR A 6 1.22 8.77 -14.04
N CYS A 7 1.87 9.55 -13.18
CA CYS A 7 1.51 9.69 -11.77
C CYS A 7 0.05 10.14 -11.59
N GLN A 8 -0.42 11.09 -12.38
CA GLN A 8 -1.82 11.54 -12.33
C GLN A 8 -2.82 10.47 -12.76
N LEU A 9 -2.50 9.66 -13.78
CA LEU A 9 -3.34 8.54 -14.20
C LEU A 9 -3.39 7.48 -13.11
N LEU A 10 -2.25 7.15 -12.53
CA LEU A 10 -2.13 6.18 -11.44
C LEU A 10 -2.90 6.64 -10.19
N ALA A 11 -2.75 7.91 -9.80
CA ALA A 11 -3.49 8.47 -8.67
C ALA A 11 -5.01 8.39 -8.87
N ARG A 12 -5.52 8.59 -10.09
CA ARG A 12 -6.95 8.43 -10.40
C ARG A 12 -7.39 6.97 -10.32
N ALA A 13 -6.58 6.05 -10.87
CA ALA A 13 -6.86 4.63 -10.82
C ALA A 13 -6.93 4.12 -9.36
N LEU A 14 -5.95 4.49 -8.54
CA LEU A 14 -5.92 4.15 -7.12
C LEU A 14 -7.09 4.80 -6.35
N ALA A 15 -7.41 6.07 -6.63
CA ALA A 15 -8.52 6.76 -5.99
C ALA A 15 -9.87 6.07 -6.21
N ALA A 16 -10.09 5.45 -7.38
CA ALA A 16 -11.30 4.69 -7.66
C ALA A 16 -11.45 3.43 -6.78
N HIS A 17 -10.35 2.97 -6.16
CA HIS A 17 -10.30 1.76 -5.32
C HIS A 17 -10.16 2.09 -3.82
N SER A 18 -10.13 3.38 -3.45
CA SER A 18 -9.94 3.84 -2.08
C SER A 18 -10.96 3.27 -1.10
N GLU A 19 -12.24 3.16 -1.48
CA GLU A 19 -13.28 2.64 -0.57
C GLU A 19 -13.05 1.16 -0.23
N GLN A 20 -12.71 0.34 -1.23
CA GLN A 20 -12.42 -1.07 -1.03
C GLN A 20 -11.15 -1.26 -0.19
N ALA A 21 -10.08 -0.53 -0.52
CA ALA A 21 -8.82 -0.59 0.23
C ALA A 21 -8.98 -0.10 1.68
N ALA A 22 -9.72 0.99 1.90
CA ALA A 22 -10.05 1.46 3.24
C ALA A 22 -10.85 0.43 4.03
N SER A 23 -11.84 -0.23 3.41
CA SER A 23 -12.60 -1.30 4.06
C SER A 23 -11.72 -2.48 4.48
N ARG A 24 -10.77 -2.89 3.63
CA ARG A 24 -9.79 -3.93 3.95
C ARG A 24 -8.86 -3.52 5.09
N LEU A 25 -8.32 -2.31 5.06
CA LEU A 25 -7.50 -1.77 6.15
C LEU A 25 -8.26 -1.69 7.47
N GLN A 26 -9.54 -1.28 7.45
CA GLN A 26 -10.40 -1.28 8.64
C GLN A 26 -10.58 -2.69 9.20
N ALA A 27 -10.81 -3.68 8.33
CA ALA A 27 -10.95 -5.06 8.74
C ALA A 27 -9.66 -5.59 9.38
N ILE A 28 -8.50 -5.31 8.77
CA ILE A 28 -7.17 -5.66 9.30
C ILE A 28 -6.97 -5.06 10.70
N VAL A 29 -7.17 -3.75 10.84
CA VAL A 29 -7.02 -3.04 12.12
C VAL A 29 -7.96 -3.59 13.19
N ALA A 30 -9.20 -3.93 12.83
CA ALA A 30 -10.17 -4.52 13.74
C ALA A 30 -9.83 -5.96 14.16
N SER A 31 -9.06 -6.68 13.35
CA SER A 31 -8.65 -8.07 13.58
C SER A 31 -7.21 -8.24 14.06
N LEU A 32 -6.52 -7.15 14.42
CA LEU A 32 -5.10 -7.20 14.80
C LEU A 32 -4.88 -8.18 15.97
N PRO A 33 -4.03 -9.22 15.79
CA PRO A 33 -3.62 -10.07 16.90
C PRO A 33 -2.82 -9.26 17.93
N GLU A 34 -2.95 -9.60 19.22
CA GLU A 34 -2.23 -8.91 20.31
C GLU A 34 -0.70 -8.95 20.14
N ALA A 35 -0.17 -9.99 19.48
CA ALA A 35 1.25 -10.14 19.21
C ALA A 35 1.76 -9.27 18.04
N ALA A 36 0.89 -8.62 17.28
CA ALA A 36 1.29 -7.71 16.21
C ALA A 36 1.92 -6.44 16.81
N ILE A 37 3.07 -6.05 16.30
CA ILE A 37 3.79 -4.84 16.74
C ILE A 37 3.80 -3.74 15.68
N GLY A 38 3.37 -4.05 14.45
CA GLY A 38 3.35 -3.12 13.32
C GLY A 38 2.56 -3.68 12.14
N ILE A 39 2.13 -2.76 11.28
CA ILE A 39 1.58 -3.04 9.96
C ILE A 39 2.66 -2.64 8.93
N GLU A 40 2.89 -3.50 7.96
CA GLU A 40 3.80 -3.26 6.84
C GLU A 40 2.97 -3.28 5.56
N VAL A 41 3.04 -2.22 4.76
CA VAL A 41 2.41 -2.16 3.44
C VAL A 41 3.51 -2.20 2.39
N GLY A 42 3.54 -3.26 1.60
CA GLY A 42 4.45 -3.44 0.48
C GLY A 42 3.82 -3.00 -0.83
N VAL A 43 4.58 -2.28 -1.65
CA VAL A 43 4.25 -2.00 -3.05
C VAL A 43 5.21 -2.77 -3.94
N PHE A 44 4.69 -3.72 -4.69
CA PHE A 44 5.44 -4.64 -5.53
C PHE A 44 5.20 -4.29 -7.00
N ALA A 45 6.04 -3.41 -7.55
CA ALA A 45 6.04 -3.12 -8.97
C ALA A 45 6.79 -4.24 -9.73
N ASP A 46 6.30 -4.61 -10.91
CA ASP A 46 6.97 -5.58 -11.74
C ASP A 46 8.34 -5.08 -12.26
N GLN A 47 9.27 -6.03 -12.34
CA GLN A 47 10.66 -5.83 -12.74
C GLN A 47 10.81 -5.46 -14.21
N ASP A 48 9.92 -5.97 -15.07
CA ASP A 48 9.95 -5.65 -16.48
C ASP A 48 9.48 -4.21 -16.76
N GLY A 49 8.90 -3.53 -15.76
CA GLY A 49 8.54 -2.11 -15.85
C GLY A 49 7.35 -1.86 -16.77
N GLU A 50 6.53 -2.88 -17.03
CA GLU A 50 5.34 -2.79 -17.89
C GLU A 50 4.18 -2.03 -17.25
N GLY A 51 4.30 -1.73 -15.96
CA GLY A 51 3.33 -0.97 -15.18
C GLY A 51 2.37 -1.81 -14.35
N THR A 52 2.61 -3.12 -14.22
CA THR A 52 1.86 -4.01 -13.33
C THR A 52 2.41 -3.91 -11.90
N PHE A 53 1.53 -4.02 -10.91
CA PHE A 53 1.93 -3.95 -9.50
C PHE A 53 0.87 -4.47 -8.53
N ASP A 54 1.32 -4.79 -7.33
CA ASP A 54 0.51 -5.14 -6.16
C ASP A 54 0.75 -4.18 -4.99
N VAL A 55 -0.28 -3.95 -4.20
CA VAL A 55 -0.21 -3.29 -2.89
C VAL A 55 -0.80 -4.22 -1.85
N SER A 56 0.04 -4.73 -0.96
CA SER A 56 -0.37 -5.71 0.04
C SER A 56 0.14 -5.40 1.44
N VAL A 57 -0.53 -5.98 2.42
CA VAL A 57 -0.30 -5.79 3.85
C VAL A 57 0.30 -7.03 4.46
N ALA A 58 1.33 -6.83 5.27
CA ALA A 58 1.85 -7.79 6.22
C ALA A 58 1.78 -7.26 7.65
N LEU A 59 1.87 -8.17 8.62
CA LEU A 59 1.99 -7.83 10.03
C LEU A 59 3.40 -8.16 10.54
N ALA A 60 3.99 -7.20 11.26
CA ALA A 60 5.25 -7.37 11.96
C ALA A 60 5.01 -7.97 13.36
N GLY A 61 5.87 -8.90 13.78
CA GLY A 61 5.83 -9.52 15.12
C GLY A 61 6.61 -10.83 15.20
N PRO A 62 6.57 -11.53 16.35
CA PRO A 62 7.43 -12.69 16.62
C PRO A 62 7.08 -13.94 15.77
N ASP A 63 5.85 -14.06 15.26
CA ASP A 63 5.44 -15.14 14.35
C ASP A 63 4.70 -14.55 13.14
N SER A 64 5.46 -14.05 12.18
CA SER A 64 4.89 -13.40 10.99
C SER A 64 4.01 -14.35 10.17
N TYR A 65 4.25 -15.66 10.18
CA TYR A 65 3.40 -16.60 9.46
C TYR A 65 1.99 -16.64 10.03
N VAL A 66 1.86 -16.84 11.36
CA VAL A 66 0.56 -16.87 12.04
C VAL A 66 -0.13 -15.51 11.96
N LEU A 67 0.62 -14.42 12.13
CA LEU A 67 0.07 -13.06 12.04
C LEU A 67 -0.51 -12.78 10.63
N ASN A 68 0.22 -13.11 9.57
CA ASN A 68 -0.25 -12.90 8.20
C ASN A 68 -1.40 -13.83 7.81
N GLN A 69 -1.48 -15.02 8.42
CA GLN A 69 -2.63 -15.90 8.25
C GLN A 69 -3.93 -15.25 8.78
N ALA A 70 -3.86 -14.52 9.89
CA ALA A 70 -5.03 -13.86 10.49
C ALA A 70 -5.65 -12.78 9.58
N ILE A 71 -4.86 -12.16 8.70
CA ILE A 71 -5.30 -11.10 7.79
C ILE A 71 -5.41 -11.52 6.33
N THR A 72 -5.24 -12.81 6.01
CA THR A 72 -5.15 -13.29 4.61
C THR A 72 -6.33 -12.89 3.74
N ALA A 73 -7.54 -12.80 4.30
CA ALA A 73 -8.74 -12.39 3.55
C ALA A 73 -8.75 -10.90 3.13
N HIS A 74 -7.91 -10.07 3.74
CA HIS A 74 -7.92 -8.61 3.57
C HIS A 74 -6.56 -8.04 3.18
N ARG A 75 -5.51 -8.85 3.14
CA ARG A 75 -4.13 -8.38 2.95
C ARG A 75 -3.86 -7.72 1.60
N GLU A 76 -4.58 -8.08 0.55
CA GLU A 76 -4.40 -7.50 -0.79
C GLU A 76 -5.25 -6.24 -0.91
N LEU A 77 -4.62 -5.06 -0.90
CA LEU A 77 -5.35 -3.79 -0.99
C LEU A 77 -5.72 -3.47 -2.43
N PHE A 78 -4.80 -3.72 -3.35
CA PHE A 78 -4.99 -3.45 -4.77
C PHE A 78 -3.99 -4.25 -5.60
N THR A 79 -4.45 -4.73 -6.76
CA THR A 79 -3.58 -5.41 -7.73
C THR A 79 -3.97 -4.93 -9.13
N PHE A 80 -2.99 -4.50 -9.90
CA PHE A 80 -3.16 -4.13 -11.30
C PHE A 80 -2.35 -5.05 -12.19
N ASN A 81 -3.06 -5.67 -13.14
CA ASN A 81 -2.48 -6.44 -14.23
C ASN A 81 -3.30 -6.15 -15.49
N HIS A 82 -2.61 -5.88 -16.60
CA HIS A 82 -3.20 -5.61 -17.92
C HIS A 82 -4.21 -6.66 -18.38
N ASP A 83 -4.06 -7.93 -17.98
CA ASP A 83 -4.97 -9.02 -18.36
C ASP A 83 -6.26 -9.06 -17.54
N ASN A 84 -6.19 -8.66 -16.25
CA ASN A 84 -7.27 -8.86 -15.29
C ASN A 84 -7.97 -7.55 -14.87
N THR A 85 -7.46 -6.40 -15.31
CA THR A 85 -7.93 -5.08 -14.87
C THR A 85 -8.33 -4.20 -16.04
N ALA A 86 -9.11 -4.76 -16.98
CA ALA A 86 -9.51 -4.09 -18.23
C ALA A 86 -10.31 -2.77 -18.04
N GLU A 87 -10.86 -2.53 -16.85
CA GLU A 87 -11.55 -1.27 -16.52
C GLU A 87 -10.60 -0.13 -16.16
N ILE A 88 -9.34 -0.43 -15.83
CA ILE A 88 -8.32 0.56 -15.47
C ILE A 88 -7.46 0.84 -16.71
N ASP A 89 -7.61 2.04 -17.25
CA ASP A 89 -6.84 2.54 -18.39
C ASP A 89 -5.49 3.10 -17.93
N LEU A 90 -4.56 2.20 -17.61
CA LEU A 90 -3.16 2.54 -17.38
C LEU A 90 -2.31 2.10 -18.58
N PRO A 91 -1.40 2.95 -19.07
CA PRO A 91 -0.56 2.61 -20.20
C PRO A 91 0.40 1.46 -19.85
N MET A 92 0.60 0.58 -20.82
CA MET A 92 1.70 -0.38 -20.80
C MET A 92 2.97 0.31 -21.29
N PHE A 93 4.07 0.17 -20.54
CA PHE A 93 5.38 0.64 -20.97
C PHE A 93 6.17 -0.50 -21.59
N ALA A 94 6.93 -0.21 -22.64
CA ALA A 94 7.98 -1.14 -23.04
C ALA A 94 9.10 -1.08 -21.99
N SER A 95 9.63 -2.23 -21.59
CA SER A 95 10.67 -2.41 -20.56
C SER A 95 11.95 -1.57 -20.70
N ARG A 96 12.12 -0.84 -21.82
CA ARG A 96 13.21 0.14 -22.06
C ARG A 96 12.78 1.45 -22.71
N GLY A 97 11.48 1.70 -22.82
CA GLY A 97 10.91 2.81 -23.61
C GLY A 97 10.50 4.03 -22.78
N ALA A 98 10.30 3.87 -21.47
CA ALA A 98 10.01 4.98 -20.58
C ALA A 98 11.29 5.80 -20.35
N GLY A 99 11.23 7.11 -20.57
CA GLY A 99 12.34 8.03 -20.25
C GLY A 99 12.56 8.26 -18.75
N PHE A 100 11.98 7.41 -17.90
CA PHE A 100 11.96 7.48 -16.44
C PHE A 100 11.74 6.07 -15.86
N CYS A 101 12.01 5.89 -14.57
CA CYS A 101 11.72 4.64 -13.85
C CYS A 101 10.22 4.56 -13.54
N VAL A 102 9.51 3.65 -14.20
CA VAL A 102 8.05 3.47 -14.04
C VAL A 102 7.74 2.96 -12.63
N GLN A 103 8.58 2.06 -12.12
CA GLN A 103 8.46 1.44 -10.80
C GLN A 103 8.55 2.48 -9.68
N ASP A 104 9.48 3.44 -9.78
CA ASP A 104 9.59 4.51 -8.78
C ASP A 104 8.30 5.34 -8.71
N VAL A 105 7.74 5.69 -9.88
CA VAL A 105 6.48 6.44 -9.94
C VAL A 105 5.33 5.62 -9.37
N ILE A 106 5.30 4.31 -9.62
CA ILE A 106 4.29 3.41 -9.06
C ILE A 106 4.37 3.37 -7.54
N VAL A 107 5.57 3.11 -7.00
CA VAL A 107 5.78 3.01 -5.56
C VAL A 107 5.44 4.31 -4.87
N ASP A 108 5.91 5.45 -5.37
CA ASP A 108 5.67 6.74 -4.74
C ASP A 108 4.17 7.12 -4.77
N ALA A 109 3.47 6.88 -5.89
CA ALA A 109 2.04 7.15 -5.99
C ALA A 109 1.17 6.21 -5.13
N ALA A 110 1.54 4.92 -5.06
CA ALA A 110 0.86 3.96 -4.19
C ALA A 110 1.12 4.30 -2.71
N ALA A 111 2.33 4.75 -2.36
CA ALA A 111 2.65 5.18 -1.01
C ALA A 111 1.85 6.43 -0.61
N ASP A 112 1.77 7.45 -1.47
CA ASP A 112 0.90 8.62 -1.27
C ASP A 112 -0.56 8.21 -1.03
N TRP A 113 -1.05 7.27 -1.83
CA TRP A 113 -2.41 6.78 -1.72
C TRP A 113 -2.66 6.05 -0.40
N VAL A 114 -1.81 5.09 -0.02
CA VAL A 114 -1.93 4.35 1.25
C VAL A 114 -1.82 5.30 2.45
N GLU A 115 -0.90 6.27 2.41
CA GLU A 115 -0.75 7.29 3.46
C GLU A 115 -2.00 8.18 3.58
N SER A 116 -2.65 8.50 2.47
CA SER A 116 -3.93 9.23 2.48
C SER A 116 -5.05 8.42 3.13
N LEU A 117 -5.14 7.12 2.85
CA LEU A 117 -6.10 6.22 3.48
C LEU A 117 -5.82 6.10 4.97
N TRP A 118 -4.54 5.96 5.35
CA TRP A 118 -4.12 5.89 6.73
C TRP A 118 -4.56 7.13 7.51
N SER A 119 -4.27 8.30 6.95
CA SER A 119 -4.58 9.62 7.54
C SER A 119 -6.08 9.94 7.55
N ALA A 120 -6.89 9.29 6.71
CA ALA A 120 -8.34 9.45 6.67
C ALA A 120 -9.09 8.76 7.82
N GLY A 121 -8.38 8.20 8.81
CA GLY A 121 -8.94 7.68 10.05
C GLY A 121 -8.69 6.19 10.30
N ILE A 122 -7.87 5.52 9.48
CA ILE A 122 -7.37 4.17 9.80
C ILE A 122 -6.34 4.26 10.92
N GLY A 123 -5.41 5.22 10.84
CA GLY A 123 -4.34 5.40 11.83
C GLY A 123 -4.86 5.66 13.24
N ASP A 124 -5.95 6.42 13.37
CA ASP A 124 -6.60 6.70 14.66
C ASP A 124 -7.21 5.45 15.32
N ARG A 125 -7.48 4.40 14.53
CA ARG A 125 -8.08 3.15 14.99
C ARG A 125 -7.05 2.07 15.26
N SER A 126 -5.83 2.23 14.74
CA SER A 126 -4.77 1.25 14.89
C SER A 126 -4.07 1.36 16.24
N GLN A 127 -3.80 0.21 16.85
CA GLN A 127 -3.01 0.12 18.08
C GLN A 127 -1.51 0.06 17.80
N VAL A 128 -1.13 -0.13 16.53
CA VAL A 128 0.27 -0.23 16.06
C VAL A 128 0.51 0.75 14.92
N GLY A 129 1.78 1.13 14.73
CA GLY A 129 2.18 1.97 13.60
C GLY A 129 2.12 1.22 12.26
N CYS A 130 2.18 1.99 11.17
CA CYS A 130 2.29 1.49 9.81
C CYS A 130 3.62 1.92 9.18
N VAL A 131 4.21 1.04 8.39
CA VAL A 131 5.35 1.33 7.51
C VAL A 131 4.95 0.97 6.09
N ILE A 132 5.16 1.89 5.15
CA ILE A 132 4.92 1.69 3.71
C ILE A 132 6.28 1.57 3.03
N SER A 133 6.48 0.58 2.18
CA SER A 133 7.76 0.32 1.50
C SER A 133 7.54 -0.17 0.07
N GLY A 134 8.41 0.24 -0.85
CA GLY A 134 8.56 -0.39 -2.15
C GLY A 134 9.41 -1.65 -2.06
N ASP A 135 9.13 -2.61 -2.93
CA ASP A 135 9.98 -3.78 -3.12
C ASP A 135 11.23 -3.44 -3.95
N GLU A 136 12.31 -4.21 -3.76
CA GLU A 136 13.57 -4.11 -4.52
C GLU A 136 14.17 -2.70 -4.66
N ASP A 137 14.12 -1.91 -3.58
CA ASP A 137 14.65 -0.54 -3.51
C ASP A 137 13.95 0.47 -4.47
N TYR A 138 12.80 0.11 -5.04
CA TYR A 138 11.99 1.05 -5.81
C TYR A 138 11.29 2.08 -4.93
N GLY A 139 11.02 3.24 -5.53
CA GLY A 139 10.43 4.39 -4.87
C GLY A 139 11.50 5.36 -4.39
N THR A 140 11.24 6.66 -4.55
CA THR A 140 12.20 7.71 -4.17
C THR A 140 11.91 8.29 -2.79
N THR A 141 10.75 7.97 -2.23
CA THR A 141 10.25 8.54 -0.98
C THR A 141 9.88 7.49 0.08
N THR A 142 10.05 6.20 -0.24
CA THR A 142 9.87 5.07 0.67
C THR A 142 11.19 4.66 1.32
N PRO A 143 11.20 4.10 2.55
CA PRO A 143 10.03 3.77 3.37
C PRO A 143 9.39 5.00 4.02
N ARG A 144 8.07 4.93 4.26
CA ARG A 144 7.30 5.97 4.95
C ARG A 144 6.62 5.41 6.21
N SER A 145 6.50 6.22 7.25
CA SER A 145 5.73 5.86 8.46
C SER A 145 4.64 6.89 8.68
N PRO A 146 3.44 6.71 8.09
CA PRO A 146 2.36 7.66 8.30
C PRO A 146 2.01 7.70 9.79
N GLY A 147 1.89 8.91 10.34
CA GLY A 147 1.67 9.11 11.79
C GLY A 147 0.44 8.39 12.31
N GLY A 148 0.47 7.96 13.58
CA GLY A 148 -0.65 7.25 14.21
C GLY A 148 -0.18 6.15 15.16
N LEU A 149 0.44 6.52 16.28
CA LEU A 149 0.36 5.68 17.47
C LEU A 149 -0.90 6.12 18.17
N GLY A 150 -1.98 5.33 18.06
CA GLY A 150 -3.20 5.57 18.82
C GLY A 150 -2.83 5.87 20.28
N SER A 151 -3.17 7.06 20.75
CA SER A 151 -2.90 7.47 22.13
C SER A 151 -3.51 6.43 23.05
N ARG A 152 -2.67 5.61 23.71
CA ARG A 152 -3.06 4.98 24.97
C ARG A 152 -3.27 6.13 25.94
N ALA A 153 -4.50 6.64 25.98
CA ALA A 153 -5.01 7.30 27.16
C ALA A 153 -4.83 6.29 28.29
N ALA A 154 -3.81 6.53 29.11
CA ALA A 154 -3.62 5.84 30.35
C ALA A 154 -4.88 6.06 31.18
N GLY A 155 -5.77 5.06 31.19
CA GLY A 155 -6.78 4.92 32.23
C GLY A 155 -6.04 4.69 33.54
N GLY A 156 -5.71 5.78 34.22
CA GLY A 156 -5.12 5.79 35.54
C GLY A 156 -6.09 6.42 36.53
N ALA A 157 -6.78 5.52 37.25
CA ALA A 157 -7.45 5.66 38.54
C ALA A 157 -8.47 6.80 38.74
#